data_AF-W4Q309-F1
#
_entry.id   AF-W4Q309-F1
#
_cell.length_a   1.000
_cell.length_b   1.000
_cell.length_c   1.000
_cell.angle_alpha   90.00
_cell.angle_beta   90.00
_cell.angle_gamma   90.00
#
_symmetry.space_group_name_H-M   'P 1'
#
loop_
_entity.id
_entity.type
_entity.pdbx_description
1 polymer ?
#
loop_
_entity_poly.entity_id
_entity_poly.type
_entity_poly.pdbx_seq_one_letter_code
_entity_poly.pdbx_strand_id
1 'polypeptide(L)'
;MLVKVYAEAIEEIDKGVIEAIKATGGSQFQVIMQGVLPTIMSAFISWSVFRFDVNIRYAAVLGIVGAGGIGWELVRASRVMAYDQVLGVTLVIFGMIISMEFLTRYLKKRSDVVSAKAAS
;
A
#
# COMPACT_ATOMS: atom_id res chain seq x y z
N MET A 1 5.46 -10.80 -6.45
CA MET A 1 5.52 -10.49 -5.00
C MET A 1 4.14 -10.18 -4.41
N LEU A 2 3.38 -9.20 -4.91
CA LEU A 2 2.04 -8.89 -4.35
C LEU A 2 1.08 -10.08 -4.29
N VAL A 3 1.03 -10.89 -5.35
CA VAL A 3 0.20 -12.12 -5.39
C VAL A 3 0.51 -13.06 -4.23
N LYS A 4 1.77 -13.20 -3.83
CA LYS A 4 2.18 -14.06 -2.72
C LYS A 4 1.68 -13.53 -1.38
N VAL A 5 1.85 -12.23 -1.15
CA VAL A 5 1.39 -11.56 0.08
C VAL A 5 -0.13 -11.65 0.21
N TYR A 6 -0.86 -11.54 -0.91
CA TYR A 6 -2.31 -11.70 -0.91
C TYR A 6 -2.75 -13.16 -0.71
N ALA A 7 -2.00 -14.12 -1.24
CA ALA A 7 -2.26 -15.54 -1.00
C ALA A 7 -2.04 -15.90 0.48
N GLU A 8 -0.92 -15.46 1.07
CA GLU A 8 -0.62 -15.64 2.51
C GLU A 8 -1.73 -15.02 3.38
N ALA A 9 -2.19 -13.81 3.05
CA ALA A 9 -3.29 -13.16 3.78
C ALA A 9 -4.64 -13.89 3.65
N ILE A 10 -4.87 -14.64 2.56
CA ILE A 10 -6.05 -15.49 2.40
C ILE A 10 -5.90 -16.80 3.18
N GLU A 11 -4.69 -17.38 3.21
CA GLU A 11 -4.40 -18.61 3.95
C GLU A 11 -4.46 -18.43 5.47
N GLU A 12 -4.21 -17.22 5.96
CA GLU A 12 -4.28 -16.86 7.39
C GLU A 12 -5.71 -16.71 7.92
N ILE A 13 -6.73 -16.72 7.06
CA ILE A 13 -8.13 -16.58 7.47
C ILE A 13 -8.56 -17.79 8.29
N ASP A 14 -9.13 -17.55 9.47
CA ASP A 14 -9.70 -18.59 10.32
C ASP A 14 -10.85 -19.31 9.58
N LYS A 15 -10.72 -20.63 9.47
CA LYS A 15 -11.70 -21.51 8.85
C LYS A 15 -13.06 -21.46 9.58
N GLY A 16 -13.07 -21.10 10.87
CA GLY A 16 -14.29 -20.90 11.65
C GLY A 16 -15.23 -19.83 11.06
N VAL A 17 -14.69 -18.76 10.47
CA VAL A 17 -15.48 -17.72 9.79
C VAL A 17 -16.21 -18.29 8.57
N ILE A 18 -15.53 -19.15 7.82
CA ILE A 18 -16.07 -19.80 6.63
C ILE A 18 -17.13 -20.85 7.03
N GLU A 19 -16.86 -21.62 8.07
CA GLU A 19 -17.78 -22.65 8.58
C GLU A 19 -19.05 -22.04 9.18
N ALA A 20 -18.97 -20.92 9.89
CA ALA A 20 -20.12 -20.20 10.42
C ALA A 20 -21.07 -19.69 9.32
N ILE A 21 -20.52 -19.12 8.23
CA ILE A 21 -21.33 -18.67 7.09
C ILE A 21 -21.98 -19.88 6.39
N LYS A 22 -21.28 -21.00 6.27
CA LYS A 22 -21.86 -22.23 5.69
C LYS A 22 -22.93 -22.84 6.59
N ALA A 23 -22.74 -22.83 7.92
CA ALA A 23 -23.69 -23.39 8.88
C ALA A 23 -25.03 -22.65 8.91
N THR A 24 -25.05 -21.37 8.53
CA THR A 24 -26.28 -20.57 8.37
C THR A 24 -26.97 -20.74 7.00
N GLY A 25 -26.47 -21.65 6.16
CA GLY A 25 -27.01 -21.90 4.82
C GLY A 25 -26.45 -20.97 3.73
N GLY A 26 -25.37 -20.25 4.01
CA GLY A 26 -24.75 -19.31 3.06
C GLY A 26 -24.17 -19.97 1.82
N SER A 27 -24.36 -19.32 0.66
CA SER A 27 -23.77 -19.77 -0.61
C SER A 27 -22.27 -19.49 -0.69
N GLN A 28 -21.56 -20.15 -1.61
CA GLN A 28 -20.10 -19.92 -1.82
C GLN A 28 -19.78 -18.45 -2.12
N PHE A 29 -20.66 -17.76 -2.84
CA PHE A 29 -20.50 -16.33 -3.11
C PHE A 29 -20.57 -15.49 -1.83
N GLN A 30 -21.44 -15.87 -0.90
CA GLN A 30 -21.63 -15.21 0.39
C GLN A 30 -20.40 -15.40 1.29
N VAL A 31 -19.80 -16.59 1.29
CA VAL A 31 -18.52 -16.87 1.97
C VAL A 31 -17.40 -15.95 1.45
N ILE A 32 -17.29 -15.80 0.13
CA ILE A 32 -16.25 -14.95 -0.47
C ILE A 32 -16.51 -13.47 -0.14
N MET A 33 -17.73 -12.99 -0.38
CA MET A 33 -18.04 -11.56 -0.29
C MET A 33 -18.15 -11.06 1.15
N GLN A 34 -18.54 -11.91 2.10
CA GLN A 34 -18.79 -11.54 3.50
C GLN A 34 -17.79 -12.13 4.49
N GLY A 35 -17.11 -13.22 4.14
CA GLY A 35 -16.06 -13.82 4.98
C GLY A 35 -14.67 -13.40 4.50
N VAL A 36 -14.32 -13.78 3.27
CA VAL A 36 -12.94 -13.63 2.77
C VAL A 36 -12.61 -12.18 2.43
N LEU A 37 -13.41 -11.55 1.57
CA LEU A 37 -13.15 -10.22 1.03
C LEU A 37 -13.00 -9.15 2.12
N PRO A 38 -13.93 -8.98 3.09
CA PRO A 38 -13.78 -7.94 4.11
C PRO A 38 -12.59 -8.19 5.04
N THR A 39 -12.24 -9.46 5.30
CA THR A 39 -11.10 -9.85 6.14
C THR A 39 -9.78 -9.43 5.50
N ILE A 40 -9.60 -9.70 4.21
CA ILE A 40 -8.35 -9.38 3.51
C ILE A 40 -8.30 -7.95 2.96
N MET A 41 -9.44 -7.28 2.82
CA MET A 41 -9.53 -5.95 2.20
C MET A 41 -8.59 -4.94 2.85
N SER A 42 -8.48 -4.99 4.18
CA SER A 42 -7.64 -4.06 4.92
C SER A 42 -6.15 -4.29 4.67
N ALA A 43 -5.73 -5.55 4.60
CA ALA A 43 -4.36 -5.93 4.24
C ALA A 43 -4.06 -5.59 2.77
N PHE A 44 -5.01 -5.85 1.87
CA PHE A 44 -4.92 -5.56 0.45
C PHE A 44 -4.68 -4.08 0.16
N ILE A 45 -5.47 -3.20 0.78
CA ILE A 45 -5.34 -1.74 0.64
C ILE A 45 -4.00 -1.27 1.21
N SER A 46 -3.64 -1.73 2.41
CA SER A 46 -2.39 -1.33 3.08
C SER A 46 -1.16 -1.70 2.27
N TRP A 47 -1.08 -2.94 1.79
CA TRP A 47 0.03 -3.42 0.97
C TRP A 47 0.08 -2.77 -0.41
N SER A 48 -1.08 -2.48 -1.02
CA SER A 48 -1.14 -1.77 -2.30
C SER A 48 -0.59 -0.35 -2.17
N VAL A 49 -1.01 0.39 -1.14
CA VAL A 49 -0.54 1.77 -0.89
C VAL A 49 0.95 1.79 -0.55
N PHE A 50 1.41 0.88 0.31
CA PHE A 50 2.83 0.74 0.62
C PHE A 50 3.67 0.46 -0.64
N ARG A 51 3.21 -0.42 -1.52
CA ARG A 51 3.92 -0.71 -2.78
C ARG A 51 3.92 0.47 -3.74
N PHE A 52 2.83 1.23 -3.79
CA PHE A 52 2.77 2.45 -4.59
C PHE A 52 3.79 3.48 -4.11
N ASP A 53 3.88 3.71 -2.80
CA ASP A 53 4.88 4.59 -2.17
C ASP A 53 6.32 4.16 -2.48
N VAL A 54 6.61 2.87 -2.35
CA VAL A 54 7.91 2.30 -2.72
C VAL A 54 8.22 2.49 -4.21
N ASN A 55 7.23 2.30 -5.09
CA ASN A 55 7.40 2.51 -6.53
C ASN A 55 7.69 3.98 -6.86
N ILE A 56 7.08 4.94 -6.16
CA ILE A 56 7.38 6.37 -6.31
C ILE A 56 8.84 6.65 -5.98
N ARG A 57 9.34 6.11 -4.85
CA ARG A 57 10.75 6.25 -4.47
C ARG A 57 11.68 5.64 -5.52
N TYR A 58 11.34 4.46 -6.03
CA TYR A 58 12.09 3.85 -7.11
C TYR A 58 12.07 4.69 -8.39
N ALA A 59 10.94 5.31 -8.75
CA ALA A 59 10.86 6.21 -9.90
C ALA A 59 11.75 7.45 -9.74
N ALA A 60 11.85 8.01 -8.52
CA ALA A 60 12.79 9.10 -8.23
C ALA A 60 14.24 8.64 -8.41
N VAL A 61 14.62 7.46 -7.90
CA VAL A 61 15.99 6.94 -8.08
C VAL A 61 16.28 6.61 -9.55
N LEU A 62 15.32 6.01 -10.26
CA LEU A 62 15.46 5.66 -11.67
C LEU A 62 15.55 6.90 -12.58
N GLY A 63 14.91 8.01 -12.18
CA GLY A 63 15.04 9.27 -12.89
C GLY A 63 16.47 9.81 -12.91
N ILE A 64 17.29 9.49 -11.90
CA ILE A 64 18.70 9.89 -11.85
C ILE A 64 19.52 9.17 -12.94
N VAL A 65 19.21 7.89 -13.21
CA VAL A 65 19.92 7.07 -14.22
C VAL A 65 19.38 7.25 -15.65
N GLY A 66 18.46 8.20 -15.87
CA GLY A 66 17.97 8.55 -17.21
C GLY A 66 16.65 7.89 -17.62
N ALA A 67 15.94 7.22 -16.70
CA ALA A 67 14.60 6.68 -16.98
C ALA A 67 13.51 7.76 -17.09
N GLY A 68 13.85 9.04 -16.82
CA GLY A 68 12.90 10.17 -16.78
C GLY A 68 12.16 10.30 -15.44
N GLY A 69 11.20 11.23 -15.35
CA GLY A 69 10.36 11.43 -14.17
C GLY A 69 10.92 12.41 -13.13
N ILE A 70 10.41 12.34 -11.89
CA ILE A 70 10.70 13.34 -10.84
C ILE A 70 12.19 13.41 -10.45
N GLY A 71 12.91 12.29 -10.52
CA GLY A 71 14.35 12.26 -10.27
C GLY A 71 15.19 12.87 -11.39
N TRP A 72 14.67 12.88 -12.61
CA TRP A 72 15.34 13.51 -13.75
C TRP A 72 15.40 15.02 -13.59
N GLU A 73 14.33 15.65 -13.08
CA GLU A 73 14.31 17.08 -12.81
C GLU A 73 15.31 17.50 -11.73
N LEU A 74 15.50 16.65 -10.71
CA LEU A 74 16.54 16.87 -9.69
C LEU A 74 17.95 16.92 -10.33
N VAL A 75 18.27 15.95 -11.20
CA VAL A 75 19.55 15.89 -11.89
C VAL A 75 19.71 17.03 -12.88
N ARG A 76 18.65 17.39 -13.61
CA ARG A 76 18.64 18.52 -14.54
C ARG A 76 18.98 19.82 -13.82
N ALA A 77 18.27 20.13 -12.74
CA ALA A 77 18.51 21.33 -11.92
C ALA A 77 19.93 21.35 -11.32
N SER A 78 20.44 20.18 -10.90
CA SER A 78 21.79 20.05 -10.38
C SER A 78 22.87 20.32 -11.43
N ARG A 79 22.65 19.87 -12.68
CA ARG A 79 23.60 20.08 -13.79
C ARG A 79 23.74 21.55 -14.20
N VAL A 80 22.66 22.32 -14.10
CA VAL A 80 22.67 23.77 -14.40
C VAL A 80 23.02 24.62 -13.17
N MET A 81 23.42 23.99 -12.05
CA MET A 81 23.71 24.66 -10.77
C MET A 81 22.57 25.56 -10.26
N ALA A 82 21.32 25.24 -10.62
CA ALA A 82 20.14 25.95 -10.15
C ALA A 82 19.73 25.42 -8.77
N TYR A 83 20.48 25.81 -7.74
CA TYR A 83 20.28 25.31 -6.37
C TYR A 83 18.86 25.55 -5.84
N ASP A 84 18.21 26.65 -6.21
CA ASP A 84 16.81 26.92 -5.86
C ASP A 84 15.86 25.84 -6.39
N GLN A 85 16.08 25.39 -7.63
CA GLN A 85 15.28 24.35 -8.26
C GLN A 85 15.59 22.97 -7.65
N VAL A 86 16.86 22.69 -7.34
CA VAL A 86 17.25 21.45 -6.65
C VAL A 86 16.55 21.34 -5.30
N LEU A 87 16.54 22.41 -4.53
CA LEU A 87 15.88 22.48 -3.22
C LEU A 87 14.36 22.31 -3.36
N GLY A 88 13.75 22.98 -4.33
CA GLY A 88 12.31 22.84 -4.63
C GLY A 88 11.90 21.41 -4.99
N VAL A 89 12.61 20.76 -5.92
CA VAL A 89 12.33 19.36 -6.31
C VAL A 89 12.54 18.42 -5.14
N THR A 90 13.60 18.61 -4.36
CA THR A 90 13.90 17.81 -3.17
C THR A 90 12.76 17.90 -2.15
N LEU A 91 12.27 19.11 -1.86
CA LEU A 91 11.16 19.32 -0.93
C LEU A 91 9.86 18.66 -1.40
N VAL A 92 9.57 18.68 -2.70
CA VAL A 92 8.39 17.99 -3.27
C VAL A 92 8.50 16.48 -3.08
N ILE A 93 9.66 15.89 -3.41
CA ILE A 93 9.90 14.44 -3.21
C ILE A 93 9.77 14.08 -1.73
N PHE A 94 10.37 14.87 -0.85
CA PHE A 94 10.33 14.66 0.58
C PHE A 94 8.90 14.77 1.14
N GLY A 95 8.15 15.79 0.72
CA GLY A 95 6.74 15.98 1.10
C GLY A 95 5.85 14.82 0.62
N MET A 96 6.09 14.30 -0.58
CA MET A 96 5.38 13.15 -1.12
C MET A 96 5.65 11.89 -0.29
N ILE A 97 6.90 11.62 0.07
CA ILE A 97 7.30 10.49 0.91
C ILE A 97 6.64 10.57 2.27
N ILE A 98 6.71 11.73 2.93
CA ILE A 98 6.09 11.94 4.25
C ILE A 98 4.58 11.74 4.18
N SER A 99 3.92 12.32 3.17
CA SER A 99 2.47 12.20 3.00
C SER A 99 2.04 10.73 2.83
N MET A 100 2.81 9.95 2.06
CA MET A 100 2.56 8.52 1.88
C MET A 100 2.85 7.70 3.14
N GLU A 101 3.86 8.08 3.92
CA GLU A 101 4.14 7.42 5.18
C GLU A 101 3.02 7.66 6.20
N PHE A 102 2.49 8.89 6.27
CA PHE A 102 1.29 9.20 7.05
C PHE A 102 0.07 8.42 6.57
N LEU A 103 -0.17 8.35 5.27
CA LEU A 103 -1.28 7.59 4.69
C LEU A 103 -1.16 6.10 5.03
N THR A 104 0.02 5.51 4.87
CA THR A 104 0.29 4.10 5.16
C THR A 104 0.08 3.81 6.65
N ARG A 105 0.60 4.66 7.55
CA ARG A 105 0.39 4.53 9.00
C ARG A 105 -1.08 4.69 9.38
N TYR A 106 -1.79 5.62 8.75
CA TYR A 106 -3.22 5.83 8.99
C TYR A 106 -4.04 4.60 8.57
N LEU A 107 -3.77 4.05 7.38
CA LEU A 107 -4.44 2.85 6.88
C LEU A 107 -4.14 1.62 7.75
N LYS A 108 -2.88 1.48 8.20
CA LYS A 108 -2.48 0.39 9.11
C LYS A 108 -3.13 0.52 10.49
N LYS A 109 -3.22 1.72 11.04
CA LYS A 109 -3.94 1.95 12.31
C LYS A 109 -5.42 1.57 12.19
N ARG A 110 -6.04 1.80 11.03
CA ARG A 110 -7.44 1.39 10.79
C ARG A 110 -7.57 -0.13 10.61
N SER A 111 -6.57 -0.79 10.01
CA SER A 111 -6.57 -2.25 9.86
C SER A 111 -6.48 -2.98 11.19
N ASP A 112 -5.66 -2.47 12.11
CA ASP A 112 -5.48 -3.07 13.44
C ASP A 112 -6.76 -2.97 14.28
N VAL A 113 -7.50 -1.86 14.14
CA VAL A 113 -8.79 -1.63 14.82
C VAL A 113 -9.90 -2.52 14.25
N VAL A 114 -9.88 -2.82 12.95
CA VAL A 114 -10.87 -3.72 12.31
C VAL A 114 -10.59 -5.18 12.67
N SER A 115 -9.33 -5.60 12.70
CA SER A 115 -8.95 -6.96 13.13
C SER A 115 -9.27 -7.21 14.61
N ALA A 116 -9.05 -6.21 15.49
CA ALA A 116 -9.43 -6.29 16.89
C ALA A 116 -10.95 -6.39 17.12
N LYS A 117 -11.76 -5.89 16.19
CA LYS A 117 -13.24 -5.93 16.26
C LYS A 117 -13.84 -7.18 15.62
N ALA A 118 -13.10 -7.87 14.76
CA ALA A 118 -13.49 -9.16 14.20
C ALA A 118 -13.16 -10.34 15.13
N ALA A 119 -12.22 -10.15 16.07
CA ALA A 119 -11.83 -11.12 17.09
C ALA A 119 -12.60 -10.99 18.42
N SER A 120 -13.61 -10.10 18.49
CA SER A 120 -14.50 -9.87 19.64
C SER A 120 -15.94 -10.19 19.30
#